data_AF-A0A7X9LWW3-F1
#
_entry.id   AF-A0A7X9LWW3-F1
#
_cell.length_a   1.000
_cell.length_b   1.000
_cell.length_c   1.000
_cell.angle_alpha   90.00
_cell.angle_beta   90.00
_cell.angle_gamma   90.00
#
_symmetry.space_group_name_H-M   'P 1'
#
loop_
_entity.id
_entity.type
_entity.pdbx_description
1 polymer ?
#
loop_
_entity_poly.entity_id
_entity_poly.type
_entity_poly.pdbx_seq_one_letter_code
_entity_poly.pdbx_strand_id
1 'polypeptide(L)'
;MKKNTGKLAHEHALKALSILMNEAWSFEILGLVRYELGQAYYNLKKDLKKGKCSCGDKPEDLEFYRGMLIDVSTAISSYSMNPIPIVVEELRTYFADRKDAHHCIRFILNKHSMTHDV
;
A
#
# COMPACT_ATOMS: atom_id res chain seq x y z
N MET A 1 10.76 3.32 21.73
CA MET A 1 10.90 3.97 20.41
C MET A 1 9.52 4.33 19.87
N LYS A 2 9.27 5.60 19.49
CA LYS A 2 8.03 5.98 18.79
C LYS A 2 7.98 5.21 17.46
N LYS A 3 6.97 4.35 17.25
CA LYS A 3 6.75 3.69 15.95
C LYS A 3 6.55 4.79 14.88
N ASN A 4 7.37 4.77 13.83
CA ASN A 4 7.19 5.62 12.66
C ASN A 4 5.96 5.08 11.89
N THR A 5 4.84 5.80 12.02
CA THR A 5 3.54 5.36 11.48
C THR A 5 3.48 5.50 9.97
N GLY A 6 4.14 6.50 9.36
CA GLY A 6 4.26 6.61 7.90
C GLY A 6 5.00 5.42 7.29
N LYS A 7 6.16 5.06 7.84
CA LYS A 7 6.90 3.86 7.41
C LYS A 7 6.03 2.59 7.52
N LEU A 8 5.33 2.42 8.63
CA LEU A 8 4.46 1.26 8.85
C LEU A 8 3.32 1.22 7.81
N ALA A 9 2.79 2.38 7.40
CA ALA A 9 1.78 2.44 6.36
C ALA A 9 2.28 1.85 5.03
N HIS A 10 3.48 2.22 4.61
CA HIS A 10 4.09 1.68 3.39
C HIS A 10 4.44 0.20 3.50
N GLU A 11 4.88 -0.28 4.68
CA GLU A 11 5.11 -1.72 4.90
C GLU A 11 3.84 -2.53 4.69
N HIS A 12 2.69 -2.05 5.18
CA HIS A 12 1.40 -2.70 4.95
C HIS A 12 0.96 -2.64 3.48
N ALA A 13 1.12 -1.50 2.81
CA ALA A 13 0.80 -1.39 1.39
C ALA A 13 1.70 -2.29 0.51
N LEU A 14 2.98 -2.41 0.84
CA LEU A 14 3.91 -3.30 0.14
C LEU A 14 3.55 -4.78 0.38
N LYS A 15 3.12 -5.12 1.60
CA LYS A 15 2.61 -6.46 1.91
C LYS A 15 1.33 -6.78 1.13
N ALA A 16 0.42 -5.82 0.98
CA ALA A 16 -0.77 -5.98 0.14
C ALA A 16 -0.38 -6.30 -1.32
N LEU A 17 0.55 -5.54 -1.89
CA LEU A 17 1.09 -5.79 -3.23
C LEU A 17 1.75 -7.17 -3.32
N SER A 18 2.60 -7.52 -2.35
CA SER A 18 3.26 -8.83 -2.29
C SER A 18 2.26 -9.98 -2.28
N ILE A 19 1.17 -9.87 -1.51
CA ILE A 19 0.11 -10.89 -1.51
C ILE A 19 -0.53 -11.01 -2.90
N LEU A 20 -0.88 -9.87 -3.52
CA LEU A 20 -1.51 -9.85 -4.84
C LEU A 20 -0.62 -10.41 -5.96
N MET A 21 0.71 -10.28 -5.84
CA MET A 21 1.65 -10.77 -6.85
C MET A 21 2.03 -12.25 -6.69
N ASN A 22 1.96 -12.79 -5.47
CA ASN A 22 2.50 -14.11 -5.17
C ASN A 22 1.43 -15.16 -4.86
N GLU A 23 0.19 -14.75 -4.58
CA GLU A 23 -0.91 -15.66 -4.25
C GLU A 23 -1.95 -15.73 -5.38
N ALA A 24 -2.57 -16.89 -5.55
CA ALA A 24 -3.73 -17.04 -6.44
C ALA A 24 -4.92 -16.24 -5.90
N TRP A 25 -5.55 -15.42 -6.74
CA TRP A 25 -6.61 -14.53 -6.28
C TRP A 25 -7.88 -15.28 -5.87
N SER A 26 -8.28 -15.09 -4.62
CA SER A 26 -9.53 -15.57 -4.05
C SER A 26 -10.12 -14.47 -3.15
N PHE A 27 -11.40 -14.57 -2.80
CA PHE A 27 -12.02 -13.59 -1.90
C PHE A 27 -11.42 -13.62 -0.49
N GLU A 28 -10.88 -14.77 -0.06
CA GLU A 28 -10.12 -14.89 1.18
C GLU A 28 -8.82 -14.07 1.10
N ILE A 29 -8.06 -14.24 0.02
CA ILE A 29 -6.85 -13.45 -0.24
C ILE A 29 -7.17 -11.95 -0.31
N LEU A 30 -8.25 -11.56 -1.00
CA LEU A 30 -8.68 -10.17 -1.03
C LEU A 30 -9.08 -9.64 0.36
N GLY A 31 -9.60 -10.49 1.24
CA GLY A 31 -9.85 -10.15 2.63
C GLY A 31 -8.58 -9.74 3.38
N LEU A 32 -7.47 -10.45 3.15
CA LEU A 32 -6.14 -10.11 3.69
C LEU A 32 -5.61 -8.81 3.07
N VAL A 33 -5.69 -8.66 1.74
CA VAL A 33 -5.26 -7.44 1.03
C VAL A 33 -6.03 -6.22 1.55
N ARG A 34 -7.35 -6.33 1.72
CA ARG A 34 -8.20 -5.28 2.30
C ARG A 34 -7.75 -4.90 3.71
N TYR A 35 -7.40 -5.88 4.54
CA TYR A 35 -6.87 -5.63 5.88
C TYR A 35 -5.56 -4.82 5.83
N GLU A 36 -4.61 -5.26 5.00
CA GLU A 36 -3.31 -4.59 4.86
C GLU A 36 -3.46 -3.15 4.31
N LEU A 37 -4.28 -2.94 3.27
CA LEU A 37 -4.59 -1.60 2.77
C LEU A 37 -5.32 -0.72 3.80
N GLY A 38 -6.20 -1.31 4.62
CA GLY A 38 -6.83 -0.64 5.75
C GLY A 38 -5.82 -0.16 6.79
N GLN A 39 -4.82 -0.99 7.11
CA GLN A 39 -3.72 -0.60 7.99
C GLN A 39 -2.85 0.49 7.35
N ALA A 40 -2.57 0.41 6.06
CA ALA A 40 -1.83 1.44 5.33
C ALA A 40 -2.52 2.81 5.44
N TYR A 41 -3.80 2.87 5.07
CA TYR A 41 -4.61 4.08 5.18
C TYR A 41 -4.67 4.62 6.63
N TYR A 42 -4.95 3.76 7.61
CA TYR A 42 -5.06 4.18 9.01
C TYR A 42 -3.74 4.77 9.54
N ASN A 43 -2.62 4.09 9.28
CA ASN A 43 -1.32 4.51 9.76
C ASN A 43 -0.85 5.81 9.10
N LEU A 44 -1.06 5.97 7.78
CA LEU A 44 -0.70 7.19 7.07
C LEU A 44 -1.56 8.37 7.51
N LYS A 45 -2.88 8.17 7.67
CA LYS A 45 -3.78 9.19 8.21
C LYS A 45 -3.35 9.67 9.60
N LYS A 46 -2.93 8.72 10.45
CA LYS A 46 -2.42 9.03 11.79
C LYS A 46 -1.08 9.77 11.74
N ASP A 47 -0.23 9.46 10.77
CA ASP A 47 1.06 10.13 10.59
C ASP A 47 0.88 11.58 10.12
N LEU A 48 0.11 11.80 9.06
CA LEU A 48 -0.18 13.13 8.51
C LEU A 48 -0.86 14.07 9.53
N LYS A 49 -1.64 13.52 10.46
CA LYS A 49 -2.22 14.30 11.58
C LYS A 49 -1.18 14.88 12.54
N LYS A 50 0.04 14.35 12.58
CA LYS A 50 1.12 14.82 13.46
C LYS A 50 1.88 16.02 12.86
N GLY A 51 1.58 16.41 11.62
CA GLY A 51 2.23 17.50 10.90
C GLY A 51 2.96 17.03 9.63
N LYS A 52 3.87 17.85 9.10
CA LYS A 52 4.68 17.49 7.93
C LYS A 52 5.50 16.23 8.21
N CYS A 53 5.30 15.18 7.41
CA CYS A 53 6.18 14.00 7.44
C CYS A 53 7.54 14.42 6.85
N SER A 54 8.63 14.02 7.54
CA SER A 54 10.01 14.24 7.11
C SER A 54 10.42 13.37 5.91
N CYS A 55 9.57 12.42 5.58
CA CYS A 55 9.74 11.36 4.60
C CYS A 55 9.26 11.76 3.18
N GLY A 56 8.31 12.70 3.09
CA GLY A 56 7.73 13.17 1.83
C GLY A 56 6.25 12.88 1.63
N ASP A 57 5.60 12.13 2.54
CA ASP A 57 4.15 11.83 2.48
C ASP A 57 3.28 13.09 2.42
N LYS A 58 2.28 13.04 1.55
CA LYS A 58 1.30 14.10 1.31
C LYS A 58 -0.13 13.56 1.41
N PRO A 59 -1.15 14.44 1.50
CA PRO A 59 -2.55 14.02 1.48
C PRO A 59 -2.93 13.15 0.26
N GLU A 60 -2.27 13.34 -0.88
CA GLU A 60 -2.49 12.55 -2.08
C GLU A 60 -2.08 11.07 -1.90
N ASP A 61 -1.05 10.79 -1.10
CA ASP A 61 -0.65 9.42 -0.75
C ASP A 61 -1.72 8.73 0.10
N LEU A 62 -2.42 9.48 0.94
CA LEU A 62 -3.54 8.96 1.73
C LEU A 62 -4.75 8.63 0.86
N GLU A 63 -5.10 9.50 -0.08
CA GLU A 63 -6.20 9.24 -1.01
C GLU A 63 -5.85 8.09 -1.97
N PHE A 64 -4.58 7.93 -2.35
CA PHE A 64 -4.13 6.76 -3.10
C PHE A 64 -4.41 5.44 -2.35
N TYR A 65 -3.99 5.30 -1.08
CA TYR A 65 -4.29 4.10 -0.29
C TYR A 65 -5.78 3.89 -0.06
N ARG A 66 -6.54 4.98 0.07
CA ARG A 66 -8.00 4.91 0.15
C ARG A 66 -8.61 4.37 -1.14
N GLY A 67 -8.14 4.81 -2.31
CA GLY A 67 -8.59 4.32 -3.61
C GLY A 67 -8.39 2.81 -3.75
N MET A 68 -7.17 2.34 -3.50
CA MET A 68 -6.85 0.90 -3.53
C MET A 68 -7.74 0.08 -2.57
N LEU A 69 -7.99 0.61 -1.37
CA LEU A 69 -8.87 -0.02 -0.39
C LEU A 69 -10.33 -0.12 -0.89
N ILE A 70 -10.83 0.92 -1.55
CA ILE A 70 -12.18 0.96 -2.13
C ILE A 70 -12.29 -0.05 -3.27
N ASP A 71 -11.30 -0.14 -4.14
CA ASP A 71 -11.33 -1.06 -5.29
C ASP A 71 -11.32 -2.52 -4.84
N VAL A 72 -10.48 -2.88 -3.87
CA VAL A 72 -10.48 -4.22 -3.28
C VAL A 72 -11.78 -4.50 -2.54
N SER A 73 -12.33 -3.52 -1.82
CA SER A 73 -13.62 -3.69 -1.13
C SER A 73 -14.77 -3.88 -2.11
N THR A 74 -14.73 -3.20 -3.26
CA THR A 74 -15.70 -3.31 -4.35
C THR A 74 -15.58 -4.67 -5.03
N ALA A 75 -14.36 -5.15 -5.27
CA ALA A 75 -14.12 -6.48 -5.82
C ALA A 75 -14.76 -7.58 -4.95
N ILE A 76 -14.60 -7.47 -3.63
CA ILE A 76 -15.21 -8.40 -2.67
C ILE A 76 -16.75 -8.29 -2.67
N SER A 77 -17.29 -7.08 -2.56
CA SER A 77 -18.74 -6.89 -2.41
C SER A 77 -19.53 -7.18 -3.69
N SER A 78 -18.92 -6.99 -4.85
CA SER A 78 -19.49 -7.29 -6.16
C SER A 78 -19.18 -8.70 -6.67
N TYR A 79 -18.43 -9.50 -5.89
CA TYR A 79 -17.96 -10.83 -6.29
C TYR A 79 -17.23 -10.83 -7.65
N SER A 80 -16.41 -9.81 -7.90
CA SER A 80 -15.71 -9.62 -9.17
C SER A 80 -14.23 -9.34 -8.96
N MET A 81 -13.36 -10.10 -9.64
CA MET A 81 -11.90 -9.89 -9.62
C MET A 81 -11.44 -8.81 -10.61
N ASN A 82 -12.34 -8.25 -11.42
CA ASN A 82 -12.00 -7.29 -12.48
C ASN A 82 -11.19 -6.06 -11.99
N PRO A 83 -11.40 -5.51 -10.78
CA PRO A 83 -10.61 -4.38 -10.31
C PRO A 83 -9.17 -4.75 -9.89
N ILE A 84 -8.89 -6.01 -9.59
CA ILE A 84 -7.64 -6.43 -8.95
C ILE A 84 -6.39 -6.23 -9.83
N PRO A 85 -6.40 -6.52 -11.14
CA PRO A 85 -5.28 -6.17 -12.01
C PRO A 85 -4.88 -4.70 -11.96
N ILE A 86 -5.88 -3.80 -11.86
CA ILE A 86 -5.64 -2.35 -11.78
C ILE A 86 -4.99 -2.00 -10.44
N VAL A 87 -5.50 -2.56 -9.34
CA VAL A 87 -4.92 -2.36 -8.00
C VAL A 87 -3.45 -2.79 -7.95
N VAL A 88 -3.11 -3.91 -8.60
CA VAL A 88 -1.71 -4.38 -8.69
C VAL A 88 -0.84 -3.37 -9.43
N GLU A 89 -1.29 -2.92 -10.60
CA GLU A 89 -0.52 -1.98 -11.44
C GLU A 89 -0.31 -0.63 -10.74
N GLU A 90 -1.35 -0.11 -10.11
CA GLU A 90 -1.32 1.17 -9.38
C GLU A 90 -0.40 1.09 -8.16
N LEU A 91 -0.49 0.02 -7.36
CA LEU A 91 0.44 -0.20 -6.24
C LEU A 91 1.88 -0.34 -6.73
N ARG A 92 2.10 -1.08 -7.82
CA ARG A 92 3.43 -1.26 -8.39
C ARG A 92 4.02 0.09 -8.82
N THR A 93 3.27 0.84 -9.63
CA THR A 93 3.66 2.16 -10.11
C THR A 93 3.92 3.13 -8.97
N TYR A 94 3.05 3.15 -7.94
CA TYR A 94 3.22 3.99 -6.76
C TYR A 94 4.57 3.77 -6.07
N PHE A 95 4.98 2.51 -5.89
CA PHE A 95 6.26 2.16 -5.28
C PHE A 95 7.45 2.44 -6.20
N ALA A 96 7.30 2.17 -7.50
CA ALA A 96 8.31 2.45 -8.52
C ALA A 96 8.67 3.95 -8.57
N ASP A 97 7.66 4.81 -8.65
CA ASP A 97 7.82 6.27 -8.76
C ASP A 97 8.45 6.89 -7.51
N ARG A 98 8.25 6.27 -6.35
CA ARG A 98 8.69 6.79 -5.06
C ARG A 98 9.97 6.14 -4.53
N LYS A 99 10.49 5.12 -5.20
CA LYS A 99 11.68 4.36 -4.75
C LYS A 99 12.89 5.25 -4.49
N ASP A 100 13.07 6.29 -5.30
CA ASP A 100 14.24 7.18 -5.20
C ASP A 100 13.94 8.44 -4.37
N ALA A 101 12.71 8.93 -4.43
CA ALA A 101 12.30 10.19 -3.81
C ALA A 101 11.85 10.06 -2.34
N HIS A 102 11.34 8.89 -1.93
CA HIS A 102 10.73 8.71 -0.61
C HIS A 102 11.58 7.79 0.27
N HIS A 103 12.23 8.38 1.29
CA HIS A 103 13.21 7.67 2.12
C HIS A 103 12.65 6.39 2.76
N CYS A 104 11.41 6.43 3.27
CA CYS A 104 10.80 5.27 3.90
C CYS A 104 10.52 4.15 2.88
N ILE A 105 10.08 4.50 1.68
CA ILE A 105 9.79 3.53 0.61
C ILE A 105 11.08 2.89 0.12
N ARG A 106 12.12 3.70 -0.15
CA ARG A 106 13.45 3.18 -0.50
C ARG A 106 13.97 2.16 0.51
N PHE A 107 13.84 2.49 1.80
CA PHE A 107 14.31 1.63 2.88
C PHE A 107 13.56 0.27 2.89
N ILE A 108 12.24 0.28 2.74
CA ILE A 108 11.46 -0.97 2.79
C ILE A 108 11.71 -1.83 1.55
N LEU A 109 11.83 -1.23 0.36
CA LEU A 109 12.08 -1.98 -0.88
C LEU A 109 13.44 -2.70 -0.82
N ASN A 110 14.47 -2.03 -0.33
CA ASN A 110 15.79 -2.64 -0.10
C ASN A 110 15.74 -3.78 0.92
N LYS A 111 14.93 -3.65 1.98
CA LYS A 111 14.76 -4.69 3.00
C LYS A 111 14.05 -5.93 2.45
N HIS A 112 13.07 -5.74 1.57
CA HIS A 112 12.27 -6.82 1.00
C HIS A 112 12.86 -7.42 -0.27
N SER A 113 14.04 -6.96 -0.72
CA SER A 113 14.68 -7.35 -1.99
C SER A 113 13.78 -7.15 -3.23
N MET A 114 12.74 -6.33 -3.12
CA MET A 114 11.80 -6.05 -4.22
C MET A 114 12.31 -4.94 -5.15
N THR A 115 13.61 -4.64 -5.15
CA THR A 115 14.18 -3.48 -5.86
C THR A 115 14.08 -3.55 -7.38
N HIS A 116 13.71 -4.69 -7.94
CA HIS A 116 13.60 -4.93 -9.39
C HIS A 116 12.19 -5.33 -9.86
N ASP A 117 11.30 -5.70 -8.93
CA ASP A 117 9.95 -6.20 -9.22
C ASP A 117 8.86 -5.13 -9.06
N VAL A 118 9.25 -3.92 -8.65
CA VAL A 118 8.41 -2.71 -8.57
C VAL A 118 8.99 -1.59 -9.41
#